data_AF-A0A7M3YL53-F1
#
_entry.id   AF-A0A7M3YL53-F1
#
_cell.length_a   1.000
_cell.length_b   1.000
_cell.length_c   1.000
_cell.angle_alpha   90.00
_cell.angle_beta   90.00
_cell.angle_gamma   90.00
#
_symmetry.space_group_name_H-M   'P 1'
#
loop_
_entity.id
_entity.type
_entity.pdbx_description
1 polymer ?
#
loop_
_entity_poly.entity_id
_entity_poly.type
_entity_poly.pdbx_seq_one_letter_code
_entity_poly.pdbx_strand_id
1 'polypeptide(L)'
;MIQGVILVDWNGPILDDHFHLNRNGRFLDAARDFLRVGGTDLVLVHCPDFASPPVTRKGHAEAYADTIAMAEQVRELGLGVRVILGPHPAAFAHQFESLGDRAEENYWDSIETALHYVHEGLAHGIGEVGRPHWPVSDEIWQRSNTLLLETMQLAAKEDIPLQLHVEGESDETYGELAQMADKAGLAREKLVRHYAPPRVDESYTHGLTPSVLAGSGSIEELMNTFESASHGFMLETDYMDDPRRPGAVLGPKTVPKRTRQLLAAGLDEEILYHCHKDLPDRIYGCL
;
A
#
# COMPACT_ATOMS: atom_id res chain seq x y z
N MET A 1 26.24 -38.89 4.99
CA MET A 1 26.44 -37.74 4.10
C MET A 1 25.32 -36.76 4.40
N ILE A 2 25.64 -35.64 5.04
CA ILE A 2 24.67 -34.57 5.27
C ILE A 2 24.61 -33.83 3.94
N GLN A 3 23.52 -34.00 3.19
CA GLN A 3 23.28 -33.16 2.01
C GLN A 3 23.25 -31.72 2.50
N GLY A 4 24.23 -30.93 2.06
CA GLY A 4 24.22 -29.50 2.27
C GLY A 4 22.94 -28.96 1.65
N VAL A 5 22.07 -28.37 2.46
CA VAL A 5 21.01 -27.51 1.96
C VAL A 5 21.73 -26.41 1.19
N ILE A 6 21.66 -26.46 -0.14
CA ILE A 6 21.98 -25.29 -0.95
C ILE A 6 20.95 -24.26 -0.48
N LEU A 7 21.41 -23.29 0.32
CA LEU A 7 20.61 -22.11 0.60
C LEU A 7 20.42 -21.44 -0.76
N VAL A 8 19.26 -21.64 -1.37
CA VAL A 8 18.86 -20.89 -2.55
C VAL A 8 18.68 -19.47 -2.06
N ASP A 9 19.66 -18.61 -2.35
CA ASP A 9 19.62 -17.20 -1.97
C ASP A 9 19.04 -16.40 -3.13
N TRP A 10 18.03 -15.60 -2.82
CA TRP A 10 17.38 -14.73 -3.80
C TRP A 10 18.30 -13.55 -4.12
N ASN A 11 18.65 -13.40 -5.40
CA ASN A 11 19.49 -12.30 -5.89
C ASN A 11 18.72 -11.28 -6.74
N GLY A 12 17.39 -11.41 -6.82
CA GLY A 12 16.53 -10.49 -7.55
C GLY A 12 16.07 -9.29 -6.72
N PRO A 13 15.19 -8.44 -7.30
CA PRO A 13 14.63 -7.29 -6.60
C PRO A 13 13.74 -7.73 -5.43
N ILE A 14 13.63 -6.86 -4.43
CA ILE A 14 12.71 -6.99 -3.31
C ILE A 14 12.05 -5.64 -3.08
N LEU A 15 10.81 -5.53 -3.51
CA LEU A 15 9.89 -4.45 -3.15
C LEU A 15 9.17 -4.78 -1.83
N ASP A 16 9.06 -3.78 -0.95
CA ASP A 16 8.02 -3.72 0.07
C ASP A 16 6.94 -2.72 -0.36
N ASP A 17 5.73 -3.23 -0.65
CA ASP A 17 4.67 -2.47 -1.32
C ASP A 17 3.91 -1.50 -0.39
N HIS A 18 4.21 -1.50 0.90
CA HIS A 18 3.58 -0.57 1.82
C HIS A 18 4.45 -0.25 3.03
N PHE A 19 4.97 0.97 3.06
CA PHE A 19 5.93 1.40 4.06
C PHE A 19 5.65 2.83 4.52
N HIS A 20 5.47 3.04 5.82
CA HIS A 20 5.37 4.36 6.43
C HIS A 20 6.64 4.73 7.18
N LEU A 21 7.22 5.88 6.83
CA LEU A 21 8.36 6.46 7.54
C LEU A 21 7.95 7.70 8.34
N ASN A 22 8.66 7.92 9.43
CA ASN A 22 8.47 9.09 10.29
C ASN A 22 9.83 9.65 10.69
N ARG A 23 10.03 10.96 10.49
CA ARG A 23 11.28 11.65 10.87
C ARG A 23 11.59 11.57 12.37
N ASN A 24 10.55 11.47 13.21
CA ASN A 24 10.69 11.30 14.65
C ASN A 24 10.82 9.83 15.08
N GLY A 25 10.70 8.91 14.11
CA GLY A 25 10.88 7.47 14.26
C GLY A 25 12.32 7.04 14.01
N ARG A 26 12.48 5.85 13.43
CA ARG A 26 13.77 5.32 12.98
C ARG A 26 14.20 5.94 11.65
N PHE A 27 13.24 6.42 10.87
CA PHE A 27 13.41 7.08 9.59
C PHE A 27 14.42 6.33 8.69
N LEU A 28 15.55 6.96 8.35
CA LEU A 28 16.59 6.37 7.51
C LEU A 28 17.21 5.09 8.09
N ASP A 29 17.18 4.88 9.40
CA ASP A 29 17.67 3.62 9.99
C ASP A 29 16.74 2.44 9.70
N ALA A 30 15.43 2.67 9.52
CA ALA A 30 14.51 1.64 9.05
C ALA A 30 14.77 1.29 7.58
N ALA A 31 14.97 2.29 6.72
CA ALA A 31 15.33 2.08 5.32
C ALA A 31 16.69 1.38 5.16
N ARG A 32 17.71 1.77 5.95
CA ARG A 32 19.01 1.08 5.99
C ARG A 32 18.88 -0.37 6.45
N ASP A 33 17.98 -0.64 7.39
CA ASP A 33 17.73 -2.01 7.83
C ASP A 33 17.14 -2.88 6.73
N PHE A 34 16.21 -2.34 5.92
CA PHE A 34 15.64 -2.99 4.75
C PHE A 34 16.69 -3.25 3.68
N LEU A 35 17.43 -2.21 3.27
CA LEU A 35 18.51 -2.30 2.28
C LEU A 35 19.57 -3.35 2.68
N ARG A 36 20.00 -3.34 3.94
CA ARG A 36 21.04 -4.25 4.45
C ARG A 36 20.68 -5.74 4.32
N VAL A 37 19.39 -6.07 4.30
CA VAL A 37 18.92 -7.47 4.16
C VAL A 37 18.46 -7.81 2.74
N GLY A 38 18.77 -6.95 1.77
CA GLY A 38 18.53 -7.17 0.35
C GLY A 38 17.27 -6.48 -0.20
N GLY A 39 16.61 -5.61 0.57
CA GLY A 39 15.55 -4.76 0.04
C GLY A 39 16.08 -3.84 -1.06
N THR A 40 15.31 -3.64 -2.13
CA THR A 40 15.72 -2.82 -3.29
C THR A 40 14.78 -1.65 -3.53
N ASP A 41 13.49 -1.84 -3.28
CA ASP A 41 12.46 -0.86 -3.62
C ASP A 41 11.45 -0.72 -2.48
N LEU A 42 10.88 0.47 -2.33
CA LEU A 42 9.82 0.79 -1.36
C LEU A 42 8.68 1.52 -2.07
N VAL A 43 7.44 1.19 -1.70
CA VAL A 43 6.32 2.13 -1.85
C VAL A 43 6.19 2.89 -0.53
N LEU A 44 6.62 4.15 -0.55
CA LEU A 44 6.49 5.06 0.58
C LEU A 44 5.09 5.69 0.57
N VAL A 45 4.27 5.31 1.55
CA VAL A 45 2.89 5.75 1.67
C VAL A 45 2.79 6.85 2.71
N HIS A 46 2.09 7.94 2.36
CA HIS A 46 1.85 9.03 3.27
C HIS A 46 1.10 8.56 4.53
N CYS A 47 1.72 8.72 5.69
CA CYS A 47 1.09 8.50 6.98
C CYS A 47 0.79 9.87 7.61
N PRO A 48 -0.49 10.28 7.76
CA PRO A 48 -0.81 11.55 8.37
C PRO A 48 -0.47 11.54 9.87
N ASP A 49 -0.22 12.72 10.44
CA ASP A 49 -0.25 12.86 11.90
C ASP A 49 -1.69 12.69 12.38
N PHE A 50 -2.08 11.48 12.78
CA PHE A 50 -3.44 11.19 13.25
C PHE A 50 -3.86 12.00 14.48
N ALA A 51 -2.92 12.61 15.22
CA ALA A 51 -3.28 13.51 16.32
C ALA A 51 -3.73 14.89 15.83
N SER A 52 -3.22 15.35 14.68
CA SER A 52 -3.57 16.64 14.09
C SER A 52 -3.45 16.60 12.56
N PRO A 53 -4.32 15.83 11.87
CA PRO A 53 -4.25 15.72 10.42
C PRO A 53 -4.59 17.07 9.78
N PRO A 54 -4.01 17.43 8.61
CA PRO A 54 -4.27 18.72 7.99
C PRO A 54 -5.75 18.94 7.65
N VAL A 55 -6.22 20.16 7.89
CA VAL A 55 -7.61 20.60 7.65
C VAL A 55 -7.70 21.74 6.61
N THR A 56 -6.64 21.92 5.83
CA THR A 56 -6.56 22.92 4.76
C THR A 56 -5.70 22.39 3.63
N ARG A 57 -6.00 22.79 2.38
CA ARG A 57 -5.15 22.51 1.21
C ARG A 57 -3.66 22.81 1.42
N LYS A 58 -3.34 23.94 2.05
CA LYS A 58 -1.94 24.32 2.34
C LYS A 58 -1.27 23.30 3.27
N GLY A 59 -1.97 22.86 4.32
CA GLY A 59 -1.44 21.86 5.24
C GLY A 59 -1.23 20.49 4.58
N HIS A 60 -2.14 20.08 3.69
CA HIS A 60 -1.95 18.87 2.87
C HIS A 60 -0.72 18.99 1.98
N ALA A 61 -0.55 20.14 1.30
CA ALA A 61 0.60 20.38 0.44
C ALA A 61 1.93 20.33 1.19
N GLU A 62 1.99 20.90 2.40
CA GLU A 62 3.17 20.85 3.28
C GLU A 62 3.46 19.41 3.76
N ALA A 63 2.43 18.65 4.16
CA ALA A 63 2.57 17.28 4.63
C ALA A 63 3.04 16.31 3.52
N TYR A 64 2.51 16.48 2.31
CA TYR A 64 2.91 15.70 1.14
C TYR A 64 4.30 16.08 0.64
N ALA A 65 4.64 17.37 0.63
CA ALA A 65 6.00 17.82 0.32
C ALA A 65 7.03 17.20 1.27
N ASP A 66 6.70 17.05 2.56
CA ASP A 66 7.58 16.39 3.51
C ASP A 66 7.74 14.89 3.21
N THR A 67 6.66 14.22 2.79
CA THR A 67 6.69 12.81 2.36
C THR A 67 7.57 12.61 1.13
N ILE A 68 7.45 13.49 0.14
CA ILE A 68 8.31 13.49 -1.06
C ILE A 68 9.78 13.75 -0.65
N ALA A 69 10.03 14.70 0.24
CA ALA A 69 11.39 14.96 0.74
C ALA A 69 11.97 13.78 1.52
N MET A 70 11.14 12.99 2.23
CA MET A 70 11.56 11.73 2.82
C MET A 70 11.93 10.70 1.75
N ALA A 71 11.11 10.58 0.69
CA ALA A 71 11.41 9.69 -0.43
C ALA A 71 12.77 10.00 -1.07
N GLU A 72 13.08 11.28 -1.32
CA GLU A 72 14.39 11.68 -1.87
C GLU A 72 15.56 11.25 -0.98
N GLN A 73 15.47 11.47 0.33
CA GLN A 73 16.52 11.05 1.27
C GLN A 73 16.68 9.52 1.33
N VAL A 74 15.61 8.76 1.11
CA VAL A 74 15.66 7.30 1.02
C VAL A 74 16.30 6.86 -0.30
N ARG A 75 16.01 7.54 -1.41
CA ARG A 75 16.67 7.31 -2.70
C ARG A 75 18.18 7.54 -2.65
N GLU A 76 18.64 8.53 -1.88
CA GLU A 76 20.07 8.77 -1.63
C GLU A 76 20.79 7.56 -0.97
N LEU A 77 20.06 6.65 -0.31
CA LEU A 77 20.61 5.40 0.21
C LEU A 77 20.81 4.32 -0.86
N GLY A 78 20.28 4.52 -2.06
CA GLY A 78 20.31 3.57 -3.18
C GLY A 78 19.06 2.68 -3.30
N LEU A 79 17.97 3.02 -2.62
CA LEU A 79 16.68 2.34 -2.76
C LEU A 79 15.83 2.98 -3.87
N GLY A 80 15.12 2.18 -4.65
CA GLY A 80 14.01 2.65 -5.46
C GLY A 80 12.86 3.08 -4.55
N VAL A 81 12.21 4.21 -4.85
CA VAL A 81 11.08 4.70 -4.05
C VAL A 81 9.96 5.19 -4.94
N ARG A 82 8.81 4.53 -4.84
CA ARG A 82 7.52 5.02 -5.32
C ARG A 82 6.80 5.74 -4.18
N VAL A 83 6.00 6.74 -4.50
CA VAL A 83 5.34 7.60 -3.51
C VAL A 83 3.84 7.58 -3.72
N ILE A 84 3.10 7.30 -2.66
CA ILE A 84 1.64 7.28 -2.65
C ILE A 84 1.15 8.33 -1.65
N LEU A 85 0.28 9.23 -2.12
CA LEU A 85 -0.21 10.38 -1.34
C LEU A 85 -1.74 10.38 -1.32
N GLY A 86 -2.34 10.63 -0.17
CA GLY A 86 -3.79 10.59 -0.07
C GLY A 86 -4.30 10.79 1.36
N PRO A 87 -5.60 11.07 1.51
CA PRO A 87 -6.27 11.16 2.81
C PRO A 87 -6.63 9.78 3.35
N HIS A 88 -5.90 9.33 4.37
CA HIS A 88 -6.20 8.07 5.06
C HIS A 88 -7.65 8.08 5.60
N PRO A 89 -8.46 7.01 5.42
CA PRO A 89 -9.87 6.99 5.81
C PRO A 89 -10.11 7.25 7.30
N ALA A 90 -9.18 6.84 8.16
CA ALA A 90 -9.19 7.20 9.58
C ALA A 90 -9.17 8.70 9.86
N ALA A 91 -8.35 9.46 9.13
CA ALA A 91 -8.29 10.91 9.28
C ALA A 91 -9.63 11.53 8.87
N PHE A 92 -10.22 11.08 7.76
CA PHE A 92 -11.54 11.52 7.33
C PHE A 92 -12.63 11.24 8.38
N ALA A 93 -12.71 10.01 8.90
CA ALA A 93 -13.73 9.65 9.88
C ALA A 93 -13.69 10.52 11.14
N HIS A 94 -12.49 10.80 11.68
CA HIS A 94 -12.32 11.70 12.83
C HIS A 94 -12.56 13.18 12.48
N GLN A 95 -12.16 13.60 11.27
CA GLN A 95 -12.43 14.95 10.80
C GLN A 95 -13.92 15.19 10.60
N PHE A 96 -14.69 14.17 10.19
CA PHE A 96 -16.14 14.29 10.04
C PHE A 96 -16.82 14.62 11.38
N GLU A 97 -16.40 13.98 12.48
CA GLU A 97 -16.93 14.25 13.82
C GLU A 97 -16.70 15.69 14.30
N SER A 98 -15.65 16.36 13.80
CA SER A 98 -15.25 17.71 14.24
C SER A 98 -15.57 18.82 13.24
N LEU A 99 -15.51 18.55 11.93
CA LEU A 99 -15.72 19.51 10.85
C LEU A 99 -17.11 19.39 10.19
N GLY A 100 -17.83 18.28 10.42
CA GLY A 100 -19.07 17.97 9.71
C GLY A 100 -18.85 17.86 8.20
N ASP A 101 -19.76 18.43 7.41
CA ASP A 101 -19.71 18.37 5.94
C ASP A 101 -18.41 18.94 5.34
N ARG A 102 -17.74 19.87 6.03
CA ARG A 102 -16.44 20.41 5.60
C ARG A 102 -15.32 19.37 5.57
N ALA A 103 -15.51 18.20 6.19
CA ALA A 103 -14.56 17.09 6.09
C ALA A 103 -14.48 16.55 4.65
N GLU A 104 -15.57 16.58 3.88
CA GLU A 104 -15.56 16.17 2.47
C GLU A 104 -14.81 17.18 1.60
N GLU A 105 -15.01 18.47 1.83
CA GLU A 105 -14.21 19.52 1.18
C GLU A 105 -12.71 19.33 1.50
N ASN A 106 -12.38 19.03 2.76
CA ASN A 106 -11.00 18.78 3.17
C ASN A 106 -10.42 17.49 2.56
N TYR A 107 -11.23 16.45 2.41
CA TYR A 107 -10.86 15.22 1.72
C TYR A 107 -10.51 15.51 0.26
N TRP A 108 -11.34 16.28 -0.44
CA TRP A 108 -11.08 16.66 -1.83
C TRP A 108 -9.89 17.61 -1.99
N ASP A 109 -9.69 18.56 -1.06
CA ASP A 109 -8.46 19.35 -0.99
C ASP A 109 -7.22 18.45 -0.90
N SER A 110 -7.29 17.36 -0.14
CA SER A 110 -6.23 16.36 -0.01
C SER A 110 -6.00 15.60 -1.33
N ILE A 111 -7.07 15.06 -1.93
CA ILE A 111 -7.01 14.31 -3.20
C ILE A 111 -6.46 15.16 -4.34
N GLU A 112 -6.96 16.38 -4.52
CA GLU A 112 -6.49 17.29 -5.57
C GLU A 112 -5.02 17.68 -5.37
N THR A 113 -4.59 17.85 -4.12
CA THR A 113 -3.19 18.14 -3.81
C THR A 113 -2.29 16.93 -4.11
N ALA A 114 -2.72 15.72 -3.79
CA ALA A 114 -2.00 14.50 -4.15
C ALA A 114 -1.89 14.36 -5.68
N LEU A 115 -3.00 14.57 -6.40
CA LEU A 115 -3.05 14.51 -7.86
C LEU A 115 -2.10 15.52 -8.51
N HIS A 116 -2.00 16.73 -7.97
CA HIS A 116 -1.04 17.73 -8.45
C HIS A 116 0.41 17.18 -8.44
N TYR A 117 0.83 16.53 -7.34
CA TYR A 117 2.15 15.91 -7.27
C TYR A 117 2.30 14.69 -8.19
N VAL A 118 1.23 13.95 -8.47
CA VAL A 118 1.25 12.88 -9.48
C VAL A 118 1.49 13.47 -10.88
N HIS A 119 0.81 14.56 -11.23
CA HIS A 119 1.03 15.26 -12.51
C HIS A 119 2.43 15.86 -12.64
N GLU A 120 3.05 16.26 -11.53
CA GLU A 120 4.45 16.70 -11.51
C GLU A 120 5.47 15.55 -11.58
N GLY A 121 5.02 14.29 -11.54
CA GLY A 121 5.88 13.11 -11.53
C GLY A 121 6.59 12.87 -10.20
N LEU A 122 6.11 13.50 -9.11
CA LEU A 122 6.67 13.36 -7.76
C LEU A 122 5.95 12.29 -6.92
N ALA A 123 4.76 11.86 -7.37
CA ALA A 123 3.99 10.76 -6.80
C ALA A 123 3.52 9.79 -7.91
N HIS A 124 3.21 8.55 -7.52
CA HIS A 124 2.96 7.41 -8.42
C HIS A 124 1.53 6.89 -8.32
N GLY A 125 0.70 7.48 -7.45
CA GLY A 125 -0.67 7.05 -7.20
C GLY A 125 -1.27 7.77 -6.01
N ILE A 126 -2.54 7.48 -5.74
CA ILE A 126 -3.27 8.06 -4.61
C ILE A 126 -3.53 7.01 -3.54
N GLY A 127 -3.28 7.37 -2.29
CA GLY A 127 -3.51 6.48 -1.16
C GLY A 127 -2.80 6.92 0.13
N GLU A 128 -3.12 6.31 1.26
CA GLU A 128 -4.25 5.39 1.40
C GLU A 128 -5.58 6.11 1.31
N VAL A 129 -6.52 5.51 0.59
CA VAL A 129 -7.93 5.91 0.56
C VAL A 129 -8.78 4.68 0.83
N GLY A 130 -10.01 4.84 1.29
CA GLY A 130 -10.90 3.69 1.46
C GLY A 130 -11.91 3.88 2.57
N ARG A 131 -12.03 2.86 3.43
CA ARG A 131 -13.10 2.73 4.42
C ARG A 131 -12.52 2.55 5.82
N PRO A 132 -13.16 3.08 6.87
CA PRO A 132 -12.78 2.77 8.24
C PRO A 132 -12.93 1.27 8.53
N HIS A 133 -11.96 0.69 9.23
CA HIS A 133 -12.00 -0.73 9.62
C HIS A 133 -12.63 -0.98 11.01
N TRP A 134 -13.23 0.03 11.62
CA TRP A 134 -13.92 -0.06 12.92
C TRP A 134 -15.38 0.37 12.80
N PRO A 135 -16.25 0.01 13.76
CA PRO A 135 -17.65 0.43 13.73
C PRO A 135 -17.79 1.95 13.75
N VAL A 136 -18.45 2.49 12.71
CA VAL A 136 -18.80 3.91 12.56
C VAL A 136 -20.31 4.05 12.37
N SER A 137 -20.82 5.29 12.36
CA SER A 137 -22.23 5.52 12.03
C SER A 137 -22.52 5.17 10.57
N ASP A 138 -23.78 4.81 10.28
CA ASP A 138 -24.24 4.55 8.90
C ASP A 138 -23.96 5.74 7.97
N GLU A 139 -24.03 6.97 8.49
CA GLU A 139 -23.71 8.18 7.74
C GLU A 139 -22.24 8.23 7.32
N ILE A 140 -21.30 8.02 8.25
CA ILE A 140 -19.87 8.00 7.94
C ILE A 140 -19.56 6.86 6.95
N TRP A 141 -20.19 5.70 7.12
CA TRP A 141 -20.03 4.57 6.20
C TRP A 141 -20.49 4.91 4.78
N GLN A 142 -21.71 5.45 4.63
CA GLN A 142 -22.25 5.83 3.32
C GLN A 142 -21.43 6.92 2.62
N ARG A 143 -21.00 7.94 3.37
CA ARG A 143 -20.13 9.00 2.84
C ARG A 143 -18.76 8.46 2.43
N SER A 144 -18.13 7.60 3.25
CA SER A 144 -16.86 6.96 2.91
C SER A 144 -16.95 6.15 1.61
N ASN A 145 -18.02 5.38 1.42
CA ASN A 145 -18.24 4.62 0.18
C ASN A 145 -18.50 5.54 -1.03
N THR A 146 -19.16 6.68 -0.83
CA THR A 146 -19.41 7.67 -1.89
C THR A 146 -18.10 8.33 -2.33
N LEU A 147 -17.30 8.83 -1.38
CA LEU A 147 -15.98 9.41 -1.64
C LEU A 147 -15.02 8.41 -2.28
N LEU A 148 -15.05 7.14 -1.84
CA LEU A 148 -14.24 6.09 -2.45
C LEU A 148 -14.64 5.86 -3.92
N LEU A 149 -15.94 5.78 -4.23
CA LEU A 149 -16.41 5.63 -5.62
C LEU A 149 -16.00 6.82 -6.49
N GLU A 150 -16.15 8.04 -5.99
CA GLU A 150 -15.76 9.26 -6.71
C GLU A 150 -14.23 9.32 -6.91
N THR A 151 -13.46 8.88 -5.92
CA THR A 151 -12.00 8.78 -6.02
C THR A 151 -11.58 7.73 -7.06
N MET A 152 -12.29 6.60 -7.16
CA MET A 152 -12.09 5.62 -8.23
C MET A 152 -12.40 6.19 -9.61
N GLN A 153 -13.44 7.03 -9.74
CA GLN A 153 -13.78 7.70 -10.99
C GLN A 153 -12.70 8.70 -11.41
N LEU A 154 -12.16 9.47 -10.45
CA LEU A 154 -11.01 10.33 -10.69
C LEU A 154 -9.80 9.51 -11.14
N ALA A 155 -9.48 8.42 -10.43
CA ALA A 155 -8.34 7.57 -10.76
C ALA A 155 -8.46 6.94 -12.15
N ALA A 156 -9.67 6.53 -12.56
CA ALA A 156 -9.94 6.03 -13.91
C ALA A 156 -9.69 7.08 -14.99
N LYS A 157 -10.11 8.33 -14.74
CA LYS A 157 -9.91 9.45 -15.67
C LYS A 157 -8.44 9.83 -15.81
N GLU A 158 -7.71 9.84 -14.70
CA GLU A 158 -6.30 10.24 -14.65
C GLU A 158 -5.33 9.08 -14.95
N ASP A 159 -5.87 7.86 -15.08
CA ASP A 159 -5.14 6.61 -15.34
C ASP A 159 -4.11 6.22 -14.25
N ILE A 160 -4.44 6.48 -12.98
CA ILE A 160 -3.53 6.26 -11.84
C ILE A 160 -3.99 5.12 -10.93
N PRO A 161 -3.08 4.44 -10.21
CA PRO A 161 -3.45 3.43 -9.23
C PRO A 161 -3.96 4.04 -7.93
N LEU A 162 -4.77 3.28 -7.22
CA LEU A 162 -5.19 3.55 -5.84
C LEU A 162 -4.70 2.46 -4.90
N GLN A 163 -4.09 2.87 -3.79
CA GLN A 163 -3.82 1.96 -2.68
C GLN A 163 -4.91 2.11 -1.62
N LEU A 164 -5.57 0.99 -1.33
CA LEU A 164 -6.80 0.94 -0.56
C LEU A 164 -6.56 0.49 0.88
N HIS A 165 -7.07 1.27 1.81
CA HIS A 165 -7.25 0.87 3.21
C HIS A 165 -8.71 0.52 3.45
N VAL A 166 -8.97 -0.75 3.76
CA VAL A 166 -10.34 -1.28 3.92
C VAL A 166 -10.41 -2.23 5.10
N GLU A 167 -11.63 -2.58 5.49
CA GLU A 167 -11.87 -3.59 6.51
C GLU A 167 -11.28 -4.96 6.12
N GLY A 168 -10.63 -5.62 7.10
CA GLY A 168 -9.80 -6.80 6.85
C GLY A 168 -10.55 -8.14 6.90
N GLU A 169 -11.61 -8.25 7.70
CA GLU A 169 -12.16 -9.55 8.12
C GLU A 169 -13.28 -10.11 7.23
N SER A 170 -13.75 -9.37 6.23
CA SER A 170 -14.87 -9.81 5.38
C SER A 170 -14.39 -10.41 4.05
N ASP A 171 -14.91 -11.59 3.72
CA ASP A 171 -14.76 -12.21 2.40
C ASP A 171 -15.48 -11.41 1.30
N GLU A 172 -16.42 -10.53 1.65
CA GLU A 172 -17.20 -9.74 0.69
C GLU A 172 -16.45 -8.50 0.18
N THR A 173 -15.43 -8.03 0.91
CA THR A 173 -14.72 -6.76 0.64
C THR A 173 -14.17 -6.70 -0.78
N TYR A 174 -13.50 -7.74 -1.28
CA TYR A 174 -12.99 -7.76 -2.64
C TYR A 174 -14.11 -7.67 -3.69
N GLY A 175 -15.20 -8.40 -3.49
CA GLY A 175 -16.34 -8.41 -4.40
C GLY A 175 -17.04 -7.05 -4.48
N GLU A 176 -17.21 -6.38 -3.33
CA GLU A 176 -17.77 -5.02 -3.28
C GLU A 176 -16.87 -4.01 -4.01
N LEU A 177 -15.57 -4.01 -3.71
CA LEU A 177 -14.62 -3.09 -4.33
C LEU A 177 -14.51 -3.32 -5.84
N ALA A 178 -14.59 -4.57 -6.30
CA ALA A 178 -14.62 -4.90 -7.73
C ALA A 178 -15.85 -4.29 -8.43
N GLN A 179 -17.02 -4.37 -7.81
CA GLN A 179 -18.23 -3.74 -8.35
C GLN A 179 -18.12 -2.20 -8.37
N MET A 180 -17.49 -1.61 -7.35
CA MET A 180 -17.22 -0.17 -7.33
C MET A 180 -16.26 0.24 -8.44
N ALA A 181 -15.19 -0.53 -8.66
CA ALA A 181 -14.22 -0.31 -9.74
C ALA A 181 -14.90 -0.33 -11.11
N ASP A 182 -15.71 -1.36 -11.38
CA ASP A 182 -16.47 -1.50 -12.62
C ASP A 182 -17.42 -0.31 -12.85
N LYS A 183 -18.11 0.13 -11.79
CA LYS A 183 -19.01 1.28 -11.84
C LYS A 183 -18.24 2.59 -12.09
N ALA A 184 -17.04 2.71 -11.54
CA ALA A 184 -16.17 3.87 -11.73
C ALA A 184 -15.47 3.87 -13.10
N GLY A 185 -15.40 2.71 -13.77
CA GLY A 185 -14.60 2.53 -14.98
C GLY A 185 -13.11 2.37 -14.72
N LEU A 186 -12.70 2.11 -13.46
CA LEU A 186 -11.31 1.87 -13.10
C LEU A 186 -10.95 0.40 -13.34
N ALA A 187 -9.82 0.16 -14.01
CA ALA A 187 -9.30 -1.21 -14.14
C ALA A 187 -9.05 -1.82 -12.76
N ARG A 188 -9.64 -2.99 -12.48
CA ARG A 188 -9.56 -3.62 -11.15
C ARG A 188 -8.12 -3.85 -10.69
N GLU A 189 -7.21 -4.15 -11.61
CA GLU A 189 -5.77 -4.31 -11.31
C GLU A 189 -5.14 -3.03 -10.71
N LYS A 190 -5.67 -1.84 -11.02
CA LYS A 190 -5.18 -0.56 -10.46
C LYS A 190 -5.67 -0.29 -9.03
N LEU A 191 -6.53 -1.14 -8.49
CA LEU A 191 -6.88 -1.14 -7.08
C LEU A 191 -5.99 -2.11 -6.32
N VAL A 192 -5.05 -1.55 -5.58
CA VAL A 192 -4.15 -2.31 -4.71
C VAL A 192 -4.77 -2.37 -3.32
N ARG A 193 -5.21 -3.55 -2.90
CA ARG A 193 -5.68 -3.76 -1.52
C ARG A 193 -4.46 -3.93 -0.63
N HIS A 194 -4.15 -2.91 0.15
CA HIS A 194 -3.19 -2.99 1.24
C HIS A 194 -3.74 -3.87 2.37
N TYR A 195 -2.85 -4.46 3.16
CA TYR A 195 -3.15 -5.38 4.25
C TYR A 195 -3.93 -6.61 3.76
N ALA A 196 -3.64 -7.08 2.55
CA ALA A 196 -4.37 -8.22 1.98
C ALA A 196 -4.02 -9.52 2.72
N PRO A 197 -5.01 -10.41 2.92
CA PRO A 197 -4.75 -11.77 3.36
C PRO A 197 -3.98 -12.54 2.27
N PRO A 198 -3.29 -13.64 2.64
CA PRO A 198 -2.41 -14.38 1.73
C PRO A 198 -3.12 -15.23 0.67
N ARG A 199 -4.45 -15.27 0.67
CA ARG A 199 -5.26 -15.92 -0.36
C ARG A 199 -5.36 -15.00 -1.58
N VAL A 200 -4.75 -15.40 -2.70
CA VAL A 200 -4.59 -14.52 -3.88
C VAL A 200 -5.27 -15.04 -5.15
N ASP A 201 -6.06 -16.12 -5.06
CA ASP A 201 -6.78 -16.64 -6.22
C ASP A 201 -7.82 -15.65 -6.77
N GLU A 202 -8.02 -15.65 -8.09
CA GLU A 202 -8.93 -14.73 -8.80
C GLU A 202 -10.36 -14.80 -8.26
N SER A 203 -10.81 -15.99 -7.84
CA SER A 203 -12.17 -16.17 -7.31
C SER A 203 -12.41 -15.43 -5.99
N TYR A 204 -11.32 -15.13 -5.27
CA TYR A 204 -11.34 -14.38 -4.02
C TYR A 204 -10.98 -12.91 -4.19
N THR A 205 -9.95 -12.60 -4.99
CA THR A 205 -9.50 -11.22 -5.21
C THR A 205 -10.40 -10.45 -6.16
N HIS A 206 -11.24 -11.15 -6.94
CA HIS A 206 -12.12 -10.56 -7.95
C HIS A 206 -11.38 -9.68 -8.98
N GLY A 207 -10.09 -9.93 -9.20
CA GLY A 207 -9.23 -9.18 -10.12
C GLY A 207 -8.66 -7.88 -9.55
N LEU A 208 -8.81 -7.61 -8.25
CA LEU A 208 -8.03 -6.57 -7.57
C LEU A 208 -6.60 -7.06 -7.34
N THR A 209 -5.65 -6.12 -7.19
CA THR A 209 -4.27 -6.46 -6.88
C THR A 209 -4.08 -6.63 -5.36
N PRO A 210 -3.77 -7.83 -4.85
CA PRO A 210 -3.50 -8.01 -3.44
C PRO A 210 -2.07 -7.57 -3.11
N SER A 211 -1.92 -6.64 -2.17
CA SER A 211 -0.65 -6.39 -1.48
C SER A 211 -0.66 -7.15 -0.15
N VAL A 212 -0.03 -8.32 -0.15
CA VAL A 212 -0.18 -9.32 0.90
C VAL A 212 0.70 -8.97 2.10
N LEU A 213 0.08 -8.88 3.27
CA LEU A 213 0.80 -8.73 4.53
C LEU A 213 1.68 -9.96 4.78
N ALA A 214 3.01 -9.75 4.81
CA ALA A 214 4.04 -10.78 4.87
C ALA A 214 4.19 -11.46 6.26
N GLY A 215 3.07 -11.59 6.99
CA GLY A 215 2.98 -12.11 8.34
C GLY A 215 3.33 -13.60 8.44
N SER A 216 3.40 -14.12 9.66
CA SER A 216 3.58 -15.56 9.88
C SER A 216 2.34 -16.32 9.42
N GLY A 217 2.52 -17.38 8.62
CA GLY A 217 1.42 -18.16 8.04
C GLY A 217 1.07 -17.78 6.60
N SER A 218 1.57 -16.66 6.08
CA SER A 218 1.30 -16.22 4.69
C SER A 218 1.79 -17.22 3.62
N ILE A 219 2.91 -17.88 3.88
CA ILE A 219 3.58 -18.77 2.91
C ILE A 219 2.67 -19.91 2.45
N GLU A 220 2.03 -20.63 3.37
CA GLU A 220 1.25 -21.83 3.02
C GLU A 220 0.08 -21.49 2.10
N GLU A 221 -0.70 -20.47 2.46
CA GLU A 221 -1.85 -20.03 1.67
C GLU A 221 -1.44 -19.41 0.32
N LEU A 222 -0.35 -18.64 0.30
CA LEU A 222 0.20 -18.12 -0.96
C LEU A 222 0.59 -19.27 -1.89
N MET A 223 1.32 -20.28 -1.40
CA MET A 223 1.71 -21.45 -2.19
C MET A 223 0.50 -22.25 -2.70
N ASN A 224 -0.61 -22.24 -1.97
CA ASN A 224 -1.84 -22.93 -2.38
C ASN A 224 -2.65 -22.16 -3.43
N THR A 225 -2.46 -20.85 -3.56
CA THR A 225 -3.39 -19.98 -4.31
C THR A 225 -2.74 -19.19 -5.45
N PHE A 226 -1.42 -19.01 -5.45
CA PHE A 226 -0.72 -18.15 -6.43
C PHE A 226 -0.94 -18.56 -7.89
N GLU A 227 -1.02 -19.86 -8.20
CA GLU A 227 -1.22 -20.34 -9.57
C GLU A 227 -2.58 -19.92 -10.15
N SER A 228 -3.55 -19.64 -9.28
CA SER A 228 -4.89 -19.20 -9.64
C SER A 228 -5.08 -17.69 -9.50
N ALA A 229 -4.02 -16.92 -9.22
CA ALA A 229 -4.09 -15.47 -9.21
C ALA A 229 -4.28 -14.93 -10.64
N SER A 230 -5.10 -13.89 -10.81
CA SER A 230 -5.41 -13.31 -12.13
C SER A 230 -4.16 -12.72 -12.80
N HIS A 231 -3.36 -11.98 -12.04
CA HIS A 231 -2.18 -11.26 -12.53
C HIS A 231 -1.06 -11.16 -11.48
N GLY A 232 -1.09 -12.01 -10.46
CA GLY A 232 -0.10 -12.06 -9.39
C GLY A 232 -0.49 -11.29 -8.13
N PHE A 233 0.51 -11.04 -7.29
CA PHE A 233 0.37 -10.39 -5.98
C PHE A 233 1.64 -9.61 -5.65
N MET A 234 1.55 -8.69 -4.69
CA MET A 234 2.69 -8.00 -4.10
C MET A 234 2.84 -8.40 -2.63
N LEU A 235 3.98 -8.08 -2.02
CA LEU A 235 4.27 -8.34 -0.61
C LEU A 235 4.54 -7.03 0.11
N GLU A 236 4.05 -6.94 1.34
CA GLU A 236 4.25 -5.75 2.17
C GLU A 236 4.49 -6.08 3.65
N THR A 237 5.08 -5.13 4.35
CA THR A 237 5.20 -5.17 5.81
C THR A 237 4.10 -4.44 6.54
N ASP A 238 3.45 -3.48 5.88
CA ASP A 238 2.71 -2.41 6.56
C ASP A 238 3.60 -1.69 7.59
N TYR A 239 4.91 -1.52 7.33
CA TYR A 239 5.81 -1.01 8.36
C TYR A 239 5.39 0.39 8.81
N MET A 240 5.11 0.54 10.11
CA MET A 240 4.72 1.80 10.72
C MET A 240 5.81 2.29 11.68
N ASP A 241 6.49 3.36 11.28
CA ASP A 241 7.58 3.98 12.05
C ASP A 241 7.08 4.88 13.20
N ASP A 242 6.25 4.35 14.10
CA ASP A 242 5.74 5.10 15.25
C ASP A 242 6.47 4.70 16.55
N PRO A 243 7.28 5.61 17.15
CA PRO A 243 7.93 5.38 18.45
C PRO A 243 6.99 5.00 19.59
N ARG A 244 5.71 5.38 19.51
CA ARG A 244 4.69 5.08 20.53
C ARG A 244 4.15 3.67 20.40
N ARG A 245 4.27 3.06 19.21
CA ARG A 245 3.73 1.75 18.85
C ARG A 245 4.80 0.87 18.17
N PRO A 246 5.99 0.68 18.77
CA PRO A 246 7.05 -0.07 18.12
C PRO A 246 6.63 -1.52 17.89
N GLY A 247 6.69 -1.97 16.64
CA GLY A 247 6.31 -3.34 16.26
C GLY A 247 4.81 -3.61 16.29
N ALA A 248 3.97 -2.59 16.15
CA ALA A 248 2.52 -2.77 15.97
C ALA A 248 2.16 -3.57 14.69
N VAL A 249 3.09 -3.63 13.76
CA VAL A 249 3.03 -4.22 12.41
C VAL A 249 4.40 -4.85 12.11
N LEU A 250 4.61 -5.35 10.89
CA LEU A 250 5.83 -6.11 10.58
C LEU A 250 7.04 -5.20 10.47
N GLY A 251 8.20 -5.73 10.86
CA GLY A 251 9.46 -4.98 10.74
C GLY A 251 10.00 -4.96 9.31
N PRO A 252 10.92 -4.04 8.97
CA PRO A 252 11.42 -3.85 7.60
C PRO A 252 12.08 -5.09 6.99
N LYS A 253 12.54 -6.02 7.83
CA LYS A 253 13.23 -7.24 7.38
C LYS A 253 12.27 -8.35 6.94
N THR A 254 10.96 -8.16 7.07
CA THR A 254 10.00 -9.26 6.96
C THR A 254 9.75 -9.66 5.52
N VAL A 255 9.52 -8.72 4.60
CA VAL A 255 9.36 -9.04 3.16
C VAL A 255 10.62 -9.74 2.61
N PRO A 256 11.85 -9.22 2.79
CA PRO A 256 13.08 -9.93 2.37
C PRO A 256 13.22 -11.33 2.95
N LYS A 257 12.74 -11.55 4.18
CA LYS A 257 12.72 -12.87 4.81
C LYS A 257 11.67 -13.78 4.17
N ARG A 258 10.47 -13.29 3.88
CA ARG A 258 9.39 -14.07 3.26
C ARG A 258 9.71 -14.43 1.81
N THR A 259 10.30 -13.53 1.02
CA THR A 259 10.77 -13.82 -0.34
C THR A 259 11.68 -15.05 -0.36
N ARG A 260 12.67 -15.11 0.53
CA ARG A 260 13.57 -16.27 0.65
C ARG A 260 12.86 -17.54 1.12
N GLN A 261 11.83 -17.40 1.96
CA GLN A 261 11.04 -18.54 2.42
C GLN A 261 10.10 -19.08 1.33
N LEU A 262 9.51 -18.21 0.50
CA LEU A 262 8.74 -18.61 -0.68
C LEU A 262 9.63 -19.36 -1.67
N LEU A 263 10.81 -18.83 -1.97
CA LEU A 263 11.80 -19.49 -2.82
C LEU A 263 12.19 -20.87 -2.28
N ALA A 264 12.48 -20.97 -0.97
CA ALA A 264 12.80 -22.23 -0.32
C ALA A 264 11.61 -23.22 -0.27
N ALA A 265 10.37 -22.71 -0.32
CA ALA A 265 9.16 -23.52 -0.42
C ALA A 265 8.86 -23.98 -1.86
N GLY A 266 9.64 -23.53 -2.84
CA GLY A 266 9.54 -23.94 -4.24
C GLY A 266 8.77 -22.95 -5.14
N LEU A 267 8.51 -21.72 -4.69
CA LEU A 267 7.98 -20.68 -5.58
C LEU A 267 9.04 -20.33 -6.63
N ASP A 268 8.63 -20.30 -7.90
CA ASP A 268 9.53 -20.01 -9.01
C ASP A 268 10.13 -18.59 -8.90
N GLU A 269 11.39 -18.46 -9.30
CA GLU A 269 12.07 -17.16 -9.39
C GLU A 269 11.33 -16.20 -10.33
N GLU A 270 10.70 -16.69 -11.40
CA GLU A 270 9.90 -15.86 -12.30
C GLU A 270 8.68 -15.22 -11.60
N ILE A 271 8.01 -15.97 -10.71
CA ILE A 271 6.88 -15.44 -9.93
C ILE A 271 7.36 -14.42 -8.90
N LEU A 272 8.51 -14.66 -8.26
CA LEU A 272 9.12 -13.69 -7.35
C LEU A 272 9.58 -12.42 -8.07
N TYR A 273 10.12 -12.54 -9.28
CA TYR A 273 10.49 -11.39 -10.09
C TYR A 273 9.26 -10.58 -10.48
N HIS A 274 8.19 -11.25 -10.91
CA HIS A 274 6.92 -10.61 -11.21
C HIS A 274 6.34 -9.89 -10.00
N CYS A 275 6.35 -10.51 -8.81
CA CYS A 275 5.90 -9.95 -7.54
C CYS A 275 6.68 -8.68 -7.14
N HIS A 276 8.00 -8.65 -7.34
CA HIS A 276 8.86 -7.57 -6.84
C HIS A 276 9.23 -6.52 -7.88
N LYS A 277 8.99 -6.78 -9.17
CA LYS A 277 9.37 -5.87 -10.26
C LYS A 277 8.26 -5.65 -11.28
N ASP A 278 7.83 -6.70 -11.98
CA ASP A 278 7.00 -6.52 -13.17
C ASP A 278 5.58 -6.03 -12.84
N LEU A 279 4.98 -6.56 -11.77
CA LEU A 279 3.67 -6.10 -11.31
C LEU A 279 3.74 -4.68 -10.72
N PRO A 280 4.67 -4.35 -9.79
CA PRO A 280 4.83 -2.97 -9.32
C PRO A 280 5.11 -1.95 -10.43
N ASP A 281 5.95 -2.30 -11.41
CA ASP A 281 6.22 -1.46 -12.58
C ASP A 281 4.96 -1.23 -13.42
N ARG A 282 4.13 -2.27 -13.59
CA ARG A 282 2.85 -2.16 -14.30
C ARG A 282 1.85 -1.27 -13.58
N ILE A 283 1.77 -1.39 -12.25
CA ILE A 283 0.77 -0.65 -11.44
C ILE A 283 1.19 0.81 -11.24
N TYR A 284 2.42 1.05 -10.82
CA TYR A 284 2.90 2.37 -10.39
C TYR A 284 3.82 3.07 -11.40
N GLY A 285 4.20 2.38 -12.48
CA GLY A 285 5.24 2.84 -13.41
C GLY A 285 6.65 2.41 -13.01
N CYS A 286 7.56 2.42 -13.97
CA CYS A 286 8.97 2.10 -13.78
C CYS A 286 9.72 3.25 -13.08
N LEU A 287 10.67 2.91 -12.21
CA LEU A 287 11.67 3.84 -11.66
C LEU A 287 12.90 3.94 -12.56
#